data_AF-A0A1L6PJD9-F1
#
_entry.id   AF-A0A1L6PJD9-F1
#
_cell.length_a   1.000
_cell.length_b   1.000
_cell.length_c   1.000
_cell.angle_alpha   90.00
_cell.angle_beta   90.00
_cell.angle_gamma   90.00
#
_symmetry.space_group_name_H-M   'P 1'
#
loop_
_entity.id
_entity.type
_entity.pdbx_description
1 polymer ?
#
loop_
_entity_poly.entity_id
_entity_poly.type
_entity_poly.pdbx_seq_one_letter_code
_entity_poly.pdbx_strand_id
1 'polypeptide(L)' 'MTPNRVRTMKCVMRRITANEWRELRAMRLEFLLDSPDAFGVRHADAAVITGHMWREQATTRRAWESLRAVP' A
#
# COMPACT_ATOMS: atom_id res chain seq x y z
N MET A 1 3.08 -26.82 -32.84
CA MET A 1 2.29 -25.91 -31.99
C MET A 1 2.69 -26.18 -30.54
N THR A 2 3.64 -25.42 -30.01
CA THR A 2 4.20 -25.61 -28.65
C THR A 2 3.23 -25.02 -27.62
N PRO A 3 2.85 -25.75 -26.55
CA PRO A 3 1.97 -25.18 -25.53
C PRO A 3 2.70 -24.08 -24.75
N ASN A 4 2.12 -22.89 -24.75
CA ASN A 4 2.58 -21.73 -23.99
C ASN A 4 2.52 -22.06 -22.48
N ARG A 5 3.67 -22.32 -21.84
CA ARG A 5 3.73 -22.58 -20.40
C ARG A 5 3.60 -21.25 -19.66
N VAL A 6 2.41 -21.00 -19.14
CA VAL A 6 2.20 -19.95 -18.14
C VAL A 6 3.02 -20.35 -16.91
N ARG A 7 4.09 -19.59 -16.62
CA ARG A 7 4.92 -19.83 -15.43
C ARG A 7 4.13 -19.34 -14.23
N THR A 8 3.53 -20.24 -13.45
CA THR A 8 2.81 -19.88 -12.23
C THR A 8 3.82 -19.34 -11.21
N MET A 9 3.90 -18.02 -11.08
CA MET A 9 4.68 -17.39 -10.00
C MET A 9 3.88 -17.41 -8.71
N LYS A 10 4.50 -17.94 -7.64
CA LYS A 10 3.93 -17.88 -6.30
C LYS A 10 4.07 -16.45 -5.78
N CYS A 11 2.95 -15.81 -5.47
CA CYS A 11 2.90 -14.55 -4.74
C CYS A 11 2.41 -14.83 -3.31
N VAL A 12 3.14 -14.33 -2.31
CA VAL A 12 2.76 -14.44 -0.90
C VAL A 12 2.36 -13.06 -0.42
N MET A 13 1.08 -12.92 -0.05
CA MET A 13 0.57 -11.70 0.57
C MET A 13 0.78 -11.75 2.07
N ARG A 14 1.44 -10.73 2.62
CA ARG A 14 1.57 -10.53 4.07
C ARG A 14 1.34 -9.09 4.44
N ARG A 15 1.09 -8.84 5.73
CA ARG A 15 1.03 -7.48 6.25
C ARG A 15 2.42 -6.85 6.29
N ILE A 16 2.44 -5.55 6.03
CA ILE A 16 3.60 -4.71 6.31
C ILE A 16 3.72 -4.48 7.81
N THR A 17 4.94 -4.29 8.28
CA THR A 17 5.25 -3.93 9.66
C THR A 17 5.67 -2.47 9.75
N ALA A 18 5.71 -1.92 10.97
CA ALA A 18 6.18 -0.57 11.22
C ALA A 18 7.57 -0.31 10.64
N ASN A 19 8.47 -1.31 10.66
CA ASN A 19 9.84 -1.15 10.19
C ASN A 19 9.94 -1.02 8.65
N GLU A 20 8.89 -1.39 7.93
CA GLU A 20 8.80 -1.41 6.47
C GLU A 20 8.09 -0.17 5.92
N TRP A 21 7.93 0.87 6.75
CA TRP A 21 7.31 2.13 6.39
C TRP A 21 7.93 2.80 5.14
N ARG A 22 9.22 2.54 4.87
CA ARG A 22 9.92 3.07 3.69
C ARG A 22 9.41 2.45 2.39
N GLU A 23 9.17 1.15 2.38
CA GLU A 23 8.60 0.42 1.24
C GLU A 23 7.17 0.90 0.98
N LEU A 24 6.36 1.02 2.03
CA LEU A 24 5.02 1.59 1.94
C LEU A 24 5.03 3.01 1.33
N ARG A 25 5.95 3.87 1.81
CA ARG A 25 6.09 5.24 1.29
C ARG A 25 6.46 5.23 -0.19
N ALA A 26 7.46 4.43 -0.58
CA ALA A 26 7.91 4.36 -1.97
C ALA A 26 6.76 3.95 -2.90
N MET A 27 6.11 2.82 -2.60
CA MET A 27 4.98 2.32 -3.40
C MET A 27 3.85 3.34 -3.49
N ARG A 28 3.50 4.00 -2.38
CA ARG A 28 2.41 5.00 -2.38
C ARG A 28 2.75 6.25 -3.18
N LEU A 29 4.00 6.71 -3.14
CA LEU A 29 4.42 7.85 -3.96
C LEU A 29 4.45 7.48 -5.44
N GLU A 30 4.96 6.31 -5.81
CA GLU A 30 4.92 5.80 -7.18
C GLU A 30 3.48 5.70 -7.70
N PHE A 31 2.57 5.14 -6.91
CA PHE A 31 1.15 5.07 -7.26
C PHE A 31 0.48 6.43 -7.39
N LEU A 32 0.86 7.43 -6.58
CA LEU A 32 0.30 8.77 -6.66
C LEU A 32 0.79 9.55 -7.91
N LEU A 33 1.90 9.13 -8.53
CA LEU A 33 2.33 9.66 -9.82
C LEU A 33 1.49 9.07 -10.97
N ASP A 34 1.16 7.79 -10.90
CA ASP A 34 0.32 7.10 -11.88
C ASP A 34 -1.16 7.49 -11.75
N SER A 35 -1.67 7.52 -10.51
CA SER A 35 -3.08 7.71 -10.16
C SER A 35 -3.22 8.71 -9.01
N PRO A 36 -3.25 10.03 -9.32
CA PRO A 36 -3.25 11.10 -8.32
C PRO A 36 -4.42 11.07 -7.33
N ASP A 37 -5.54 10.47 -7.70
CA ASP A 37 -6.78 10.46 -6.93
C ASP A 37 -6.97 9.19 -6.07
N ALA A 38 -6.07 8.20 -6.18
CA ALA A 38 -6.23 6.88 -5.57
C ALA A 38 -6.29 6.86 -4.03
N PHE A 39 -5.79 7.91 -3.38
CA PHE A 39 -5.63 7.96 -1.92
C PHE A 39 -6.22 9.21 -1.26
N GLY A 40 -6.93 10.06 -2.01
CA GLY A 40 -7.48 11.32 -1.51
C GLY A 40 -6.43 12.33 -1.04
N VAL A 41 -5.17 12.15 -1.42
CA VAL A 41 -4.03 13.06 -1.15
C VAL A 41 -3.16 13.13 -2.40
N ARG A 42 -2.49 14.26 -2.64
CA ARG A 42 -1.58 14.37 -3.78
C ARG A 42 -0.19 13.88 -3.42
N HIS A 43 0.60 13.58 -4.46
CA HIS A 43 2.02 13.20 -4.30
C HIS A 43 2.80 14.23 -3.46
N ALA A 44 2.64 15.53 -3.73
CA ALA A 44 3.34 16.59 -3.00
C ALA A 44 3.06 16.57 -1.50
N ASP A 45 1.79 16.36 -1.12
CA ASP A 45 1.37 16.30 0.29
C ASP A 45 1.88 15.01 0.95
N ALA A 46 1.85 13.88 0.23
CA ALA A 46 2.37 12.61 0.73
C ALA A 46 3.91 12.62 0.88
N ALA A 47 4.62 13.35 0.03
CA ALA A 47 6.08 13.39 0.01
C ALA A 47 6.67 14.05 1.25
N VAL A 48 5.96 15.01 1.85
CA VAL A 48 6.38 15.76 3.05
C VAL A 48 6.01 15.07 4.37
N ILE A 49 5.22 13.98 4.33
CA ILE A 49 4.87 13.20 5.52
C ILE A 49 6.14 12.63 6.16
N THR A 50 6.27 12.82 7.47
CA THR A 50 7.45 12.37 8.23
C THR A 50 7.50 10.85 8.37
N GLY A 51 8.71 10.31 8.58
CA GLY A 51 8.89 8.87 8.81
C GLY A 51 8.12 8.33 10.02
N HIS A 52 7.88 9.15 11.05
CA HIS A 52 7.06 8.75 12.20
C HIS A 52 5.61 8.50 11.78
N MET A 53 5.01 9.44 11.05
CA MET A 53 3.65 9.30 10.55
C MET A 53 3.51 8.14 9.56
N TRP A 54 4.53 7.87 8.76
CA TRP A 54 4.56 6.67 7.91
C TRP A 54 4.61 5.37 8.71
N ARG A 55 5.36 5.34 9.82
CA ARG A 55 5.37 4.20 10.74
C ARG A 55 4.01 3.99 11.39
N GLU A 56 3.34 5.06 11.81
CA GLU A 56 1.97 5.01 12.35
C GLU A 56 0.96 4.52 11.32
N GLN A 57 1.11 4.92 10.05
CA GLN A 57 0.28 4.40 8.96
C GLN A 57 0.56 2.91 8.70
N ALA A 58 1.82 2.48 8.75
CA ALA A 58 2.19 1.07 8.59
C ALA A 58 1.70 0.17 9.74
N THR A 59 1.44 0.73 10.93
CA THR A 59 0.84 0.01 12.07
C THR A 59 -0.68 0.12 12.13
N THR A 60 -1.26 1.11 11.46
CA THR A 60 -2.69 1.43 11.58
C THR A 60 -3.60 0.48 10.79
N ARG A 61 -4.51 -0.17 11.51
CA ARG A 61 -5.48 -1.19 11.05
C ARG A 61 -6.75 -0.62 10.36
N ARG A 62 -6.84 0.68 10.10
CA ARG A 62 -8.12 1.42 10.28
C ARG A 62 -9.24 1.38 9.23
N ALA A 63 -9.28 0.52 8.21
CA ALA A 63 -10.33 0.67 7.20
C ALA A 63 -11.17 -0.56 6.83
N TRP A 64 -11.00 -1.73 7.47
CA TRP A 64 -11.87 -2.88 7.14
C TRP A 64 -12.67 -3.45 8.32
N GLU A 65 -12.30 -3.12 9.55
CA GLU A 65 -13.10 -3.49 10.72
C GLU A 65 -14.38 -2.67 10.86
N SER A 66 -14.39 -1.42 10.40
CA SER A 66 -15.61 -0.60 10.41
C SER A 66 -16.69 -1.08 9.42
N LEU A 67 -16.35 -1.96 8.48
CA LEU A 67 -17.32 -2.56 7.53
C LEU A 67 -17.85 -3.93 8.00
N ARG A 68 -17.32 -4.50 9.08
CA ARG A 68 -17.82 -5.77 9.66
C ARG A 68 -18.82 -5.59 10.81
N ALA A 69 -19.11 -4.35 11.17
CA ALA A 69 -20.18 -3.98 12.09
C ALA A 69 -21.35 -3.39 11.29
N VAL A 70 -22.05 -4.24 10.55
CA VAL A 70 -23.44 -3.98 10.14
C VAL A 70 -24.27 -5.05 10.84
N PRO A 71 -25.25 -4.68 11.70
CA PRO A 71 -26.14 -5.64 12.35
C PRO A 71 -27.04 -6.38 11.35
#